data_AF-A0A6G6X3U1-F1
#
_entry.id   AF-A0A6G6X3U1-F1
#
_cell.length_a   1.000
_cell.length_b   1.000
_cell.length_c   1.000
_cell.angle_alpha   90.00
_cell.angle_beta   90.00
_cell.angle_gamma   90.00
#
_symmetry.space_group_name_H-M   'P 1'
#
loop_
_entity.id
_entity.type
_entity.pdbx_description
1 polymer ?
#
loop_
_entity_poly.entity_id
_entity_poly.type
_entity_poly.pdbx_seq_one_letter_code
_entity_poly.pdbx_strand_id
1 'polypeptide(L)'
;MPDFPIVDSHVHLADPSRFGYAWTRNAPSLNRRVLPADFIKAANGVKIDRFVFVEVDVDLPQHLAEAEWIAGLAQNDKRLAGMVAALPLERGKAIAAELDRLRQNKILRAVRRLIQNQADPGFCIRPEFIDGLRLLAQHDIAFDICVLHHQMPNVIKMVSQCPDVRFVLDHIGKPGIKAGIFDPWRQQLKELAAFPNVHCKISGVSTEADHKNWTREQLKPYIAHTIDTFGFDRIMFGGDWHVLELAGTYPDWVDIVDWVVEGASADEKRKLFRDNAIRFYRLDQPE
;
A
#
# COMPACT_ATOMS: atom_id res chain seq x y z
N MET A 1 -5.62 -12.33 -17.22
CA MET A 1 -4.46 -11.43 -16.96
C MET A 1 -4.35 -10.31 -17.99
N PRO A 2 -3.95 -9.08 -17.59
CA PRO A 2 -3.72 -7.96 -18.50
C PRO A 2 -2.64 -8.26 -19.55
N ASP A 3 -2.86 -7.84 -20.80
CA ASP A 3 -1.96 -8.05 -21.94
C ASP A 3 -0.91 -6.93 -22.12
N PHE A 4 -1.00 -5.87 -21.31
CA PHE A 4 -0.10 -4.73 -21.27
C PHE A 4 0.77 -4.71 -20.00
N PRO A 5 1.91 -3.99 -19.99
CA PRO A 5 2.74 -3.85 -18.79
C PRO A 5 2.02 -3.08 -17.66
N ILE A 6 2.04 -3.65 -16.46
CA ILE A 6 1.36 -3.11 -15.27
C ILE A 6 2.31 -2.34 -14.35
N VAL A 7 1.74 -1.52 -13.47
CA VAL A 7 2.45 -0.86 -12.38
C VAL A 7 1.93 -1.43 -11.06
N ASP A 8 2.84 -2.03 -10.30
CA ASP A 8 2.51 -2.52 -8.97
C ASP A 8 2.71 -1.43 -7.91
N SER A 9 1.63 -0.93 -7.33
CA SER A 9 1.69 0.14 -6.33
C SER A 9 2.11 -0.33 -4.92
N HIS A 10 2.35 -1.62 -4.70
CA HIS A 10 2.57 -2.16 -3.37
C HIS A 10 3.44 -3.42 -3.38
N VAL A 11 4.74 -3.23 -3.24
CA VAL A 11 5.73 -4.31 -3.14
C VAL A 11 6.62 -4.09 -1.93
N HIS A 12 6.90 -5.17 -1.20
CA HIS A 12 7.83 -5.22 -0.08
C HIS A 12 9.16 -5.82 -0.53
N LEU A 13 10.25 -5.16 -0.14
CA LEU A 13 11.61 -5.64 -0.28
C LEU A 13 12.24 -5.68 1.11
N ALA A 14 12.97 -6.74 1.45
CA ALA A 14 13.46 -6.93 2.80
C ALA A 14 14.82 -7.63 2.79
N ASP A 15 15.66 -7.31 3.76
CA ASP A 15 16.92 -8.00 4.01
C ASP A 15 17.13 -8.17 5.52
N PRO A 16 16.68 -9.29 6.12
CA PRO A 16 16.81 -9.53 7.56
C PRO A 16 18.25 -9.62 8.07
N SER A 17 19.24 -9.67 7.17
CA SER A 17 20.66 -9.55 7.56
C SER A 17 21.09 -8.11 7.82
N ARG A 18 20.30 -7.13 7.36
CA ARG A 18 20.55 -5.67 7.48
C ARG A 18 19.63 -5.01 8.49
N PHE A 19 18.37 -5.43 8.53
CA PHE A 19 17.32 -4.76 9.29
C PHE A 19 16.53 -5.75 10.14
N GLY A 20 15.98 -5.24 11.25
CA GLY A 20 15.04 -5.95 12.11
C GLY A 20 13.63 -5.83 11.57
N TYR A 21 12.94 -6.96 11.50
CA TYR A 21 11.53 -7.05 11.12
C TYR A 21 10.78 -7.85 12.18
N ALA A 22 10.59 -7.28 13.37
CA ALA A 22 10.05 -7.98 14.53
C ALA A 22 8.70 -8.68 14.27
N TRP A 23 7.89 -8.14 13.36
CA TRP A 23 6.57 -8.69 13.01
C TRP A 23 6.66 -10.07 12.33
N THR A 24 7.78 -10.41 11.67
CA THR A 24 7.92 -11.70 10.97
C THR A 24 8.05 -12.89 11.91
N ARG A 25 8.17 -12.69 13.23
CA ARG A 25 8.09 -13.77 14.23
C ARG A 25 6.81 -14.61 14.09
N ASN A 26 5.71 -13.99 13.67
CA ASN A 26 4.43 -14.65 13.46
C ASN A 26 4.23 -15.14 12.00
N ALA A 27 5.18 -14.85 11.11
CA ALA A 27 5.20 -15.29 9.71
C ALA A 27 6.63 -15.65 9.27
N PRO A 28 7.25 -16.72 9.82
CA PRO A 28 8.67 -17.00 9.62
C PRO A 28 9.08 -17.20 8.15
N SER A 29 8.17 -17.67 7.29
CA SER A 29 8.41 -17.81 5.84
C SER A 29 8.71 -16.47 5.15
N LEU A 30 8.27 -15.36 5.72
CA LEU A 30 8.52 -14.01 5.21
C LEU A 30 9.83 -13.40 5.73
N ASN A 31 10.46 -14.01 6.75
CA ASN A 31 11.72 -13.56 7.32
C ASN A 31 12.91 -13.99 6.46
N ARG A 32 13.00 -13.46 5.23
CA ARG A 32 14.05 -13.79 4.28
C ARG A 32 14.39 -12.59 3.40
N ARG A 33 15.56 -12.66 2.77
CA ARG A 33 15.98 -11.65 1.80
C ARG A 33 15.13 -11.74 0.53
N VAL A 34 14.58 -10.61 0.12
CA VAL A 34 13.80 -10.44 -1.12
C VAL A 34 14.18 -9.13 -1.81
N LEU A 35 14.61 -9.24 -3.06
CA LEU A 35 15.15 -8.16 -3.88
C LEU A 35 14.28 -7.92 -5.13
N PRO A 36 14.49 -6.81 -5.87
CA PRO A 36 13.80 -6.56 -7.14
C PRO A 36 13.84 -7.74 -8.12
N ALA A 37 14.99 -8.42 -8.25
CA ALA A 37 15.12 -9.58 -9.13
C ALA A 37 14.23 -10.76 -8.70
N ASP A 38 14.05 -10.96 -7.40
CA ASP A 38 13.18 -12.01 -6.85
C ASP A 38 11.71 -11.69 -7.13
N PHE A 39 11.31 -10.41 -6.99
CA PHE A 39 9.97 -9.94 -7.34
C PHE A 39 9.67 -10.19 -8.84
N ILE A 40 10.58 -9.81 -9.71
CA ILE A 40 10.42 -9.99 -11.17
C ILE A 40 10.34 -11.47 -11.53
N LYS A 41 11.08 -12.33 -10.84
CA LYS A 41 10.95 -13.78 -10.98
C LYS A 41 9.59 -14.28 -10.51
N ALA A 42 9.10 -13.81 -9.36
CA ALA A 42 7.79 -14.16 -8.82
C ALA A 42 6.63 -13.72 -9.72
N ALA A 43 6.79 -12.59 -10.42
CA ALA A 43 5.80 -12.09 -11.38
C ALA A 43 5.54 -13.04 -12.56
N ASN A 44 6.46 -13.96 -12.86
CA ASN A 44 6.30 -15.12 -13.73
C ASN A 44 5.33 -14.93 -14.92
N GLY A 45 5.75 -14.17 -15.93
CA GLY A 45 4.96 -13.92 -17.14
C GLY A 45 4.09 -12.67 -17.10
N VAL A 46 3.81 -12.11 -15.91
CA VAL A 46 3.23 -10.77 -15.78
C VAL A 46 4.28 -9.73 -16.14
N LYS A 47 3.95 -8.84 -17.08
CA LYS A 47 4.85 -7.76 -17.51
C LYS A 47 4.82 -6.61 -16.50
N ILE A 48 5.86 -6.49 -15.69
CA ILE A 48 6.03 -5.37 -14.75
C ILE A 48 6.75 -4.21 -15.45
N ASP A 49 6.05 -3.09 -15.58
CA ASP A 49 6.63 -1.82 -16.05
C ASP A 49 7.38 -1.11 -14.93
N ARG A 50 6.69 -0.92 -13.80
CA ARG A 50 7.22 -0.27 -12.60
C ARG A 50 6.59 -0.87 -11.36
N PHE A 51 7.22 -0.65 -10.23
CA PHE A 51 6.64 -0.93 -8.93
C PHE A 51 7.06 0.09 -7.88
N VAL A 52 6.25 0.18 -6.83
CA VAL A 52 6.45 1.06 -5.68
C VAL A 52 6.82 0.19 -4.48
N PHE A 53 7.99 0.43 -3.91
CA PHE A 53 8.37 -0.15 -2.63
C PHE A 53 7.52 0.47 -1.52
N VAL A 54 7.03 -0.36 -0.61
CA VAL A 54 6.37 0.07 0.62
C VAL A 54 7.12 -0.50 1.82
N GLU A 55 7.40 0.36 2.81
CA GLU A 55 8.09 0.01 4.06
C GLU A 55 7.52 -1.24 4.73
N VAL A 56 8.36 -2.05 5.36
CA VAL A 56 8.02 -3.42 5.78
C VAL A 56 7.90 -3.53 7.30
N ASP A 57 7.36 -2.51 7.98
CA ASP A 57 7.33 -2.37 9.44
C ASP A 57 8.71 -2.63 10.07
N VAL A 58 9.71 -1.98 9.49
CA VAL A 58 11.10 -2.08 9.94
C VAL A 58 11.24 -1.56 11.37
N ASP A 59 12.03 -2.27 12.18
CA ASP A 59 12.24 -1.93 13.57
C ASP A 59 12.87 -0.53 13.69
N LEU A 60 12.22 0.37 14.42
CA LEU A 60 12.79 1.70 14.69
C LEU A 60 14.04 1.57 15.56
N PRO A 61 15.09 2.41 15.35
CA PRO A 61 15.13 3.58 14.46
C PRO A 61 15.76 3.30 13.07
N GLN A 62 15.58 2.10 12.50
CA GLN A 62 16.25 1.73 11.24
C GLN A 62 15.54 2.22 9.96
N HIS A 63 14.39 2.90 10.07
CA HIS A 63 13.55 3.33 8.95
C HIS A 63 14.25 4.22 7.92
N LEU A 64 15.13 5.14 8.36
CA LEU A 64 15.92 5.97 7.42
C LEU A 64 16.95 5.13 6.65
N ALA A 65 17.58 4.15 7.32
CA ALA A 65 18.55 3.28 6.70
C ALA A 65 17.89 2.28 5.72
N GLU A 66 16.66 1.83 6.01
CA GLU A 66 15.86 1.07 5.05
C GLU A 66 15.58 1.91 3.80
N ALA A 67 15.10 3.14 3.96
CA ALA A 67 14.82 4.03 2.83
C ALA A 67 16.08 4.28 1.96
N GLU A 68 17.24 4.49 2.58
CA GLU A 68 18.52 4.65 1.87
C GLU A 68 18.94 3.39 1.11
N TRP A 69 18.73 2.21 1.71
CA TRP A 69 19.00 0.94 1.04
C TRP A 69 18.10 0.74 -0.19
N ILE A 70 16.81 1.03 -0.07
CA ILE A 70 15.85 0.96 -1.17
C ILE A 70 16.21 1.95 -2.28
N ALA A 71 16.61 3.17 -1.94
CA ALA A 71 17.09 4.14 -2.92
C ALA A 71 18.33 3.62 -3.68
N GLY A 72 19.24 2.90 -3.00
CA GLY A 72 20.36 2.22 -3.63
C GLY A 72 19.94 1.09 -4.58
N LEU A 73 18.87 0.34 -4.28
CA LEU A 73 18.32 -0.66 -5.20
C LEU A 73 17.73 -0.01 -6.46
N ALA A 74 17.05 1.12 -6.32
CA ALA A 74 16.44 1.85 -7.43
C ALA A 74 17.45 2.43 -8.43
N GLN A 75 18.70 2.62 -8.01
CA GLN A 75 19.79 2.99 -8.93
C GLN A 75 20.09 1.87 -9.92
N ASN A 76 19.94 0.61 -9.50
CA ASN A 76 20.28 -0.58 -10.29
C ASN A 76 19.06 -1.17 -11.03
N ASP A 77 17.84 -0.92 -10.56
CA ASP A 77 16.62 -1.37 -11.22
C ASP A 77 15.62 -0.20 -11.35
N LYS A 78 15.51 0.35 -12.57
CA LYS A 78 14.64 1.49 -12.87
C LYS A 78 13.14 1.17 -12.81
N ARG A 79 12.77 -0.12 -12.69
CA ARG A 79 11.38 -0.51 -12.43
C ARG A 79 10.96 -0.13 -11.01
N LEU A 80 11.88 -0.08 -10.05
CA LEU A 80 11.61 0.48 -8.72
C LEU A 80 11.54 2.01 -8.85
N ALA A 81 10.34 2.52 -9.12
CA ALA A 81 10.11 3.90 -9.51
C ALA A 81 9.56 4.78 -8.37
N GLY A 82 9.11 4.17 -7.29
CA GLY A 82 8.54 4.87 -6.14
C GLY A 82 8.87 4.17 -4.82
N MET A 83 8.85 4.96 -3.75
CA MET A 83 9.04 4.51 -2.38
C MET A 83 8.03 5.17 -1.46
N VAL A 84 7.42 4.33 -0.63
CA VAL A 84 6.66 4.68 0.56
C VAL A 84 7.51 4.31 1.77
N ALA A 85 8.15 5.31 2.37
CA ALA A 85 9.10 5.09 3.47
C ALA A 85 8.41 5.09 4.84
N ALA A 86 8.98 4.37 5.81
CA ALA A 86 8.52 4.45 7.20
C ALA A 86 8.84 5.83 7.79
N LEU A 87 7.87 6.47 8.46
CA LEU A 87 8.07 7.71 9.19
C LEU A 87 7.16 7.77 10.43
N PRO A 88 7.70 7.90 11.66
CA PRO A 88 6.91 7.88 12.89
C PRO A 88 6.15 9.20 13.12
N LEU A 89 5.02 9.37 12.42
CA LEU A 89 4.20 10.58 12.46
C LEU A 89 3.69 10.95 13.87
N GLU A 90 3.65 9.99 14.80
CA GLU A 90 3.33 10.26 16.20
C GLU A 90 4.31 11.22 16.91
N ARG A 91 5.47 11.51 16.30
CA ARG A 91 6.41 12.52 16.80
C ARG A 91 6.02 13.96 16.37
N GLY A 92 4.95 14.12 15.59
CA GLY A 92 4.46 15.39 15.09
C GLY A 92 5.54 16.21 14.40
N LYS A 93 5.67 17.49 14.74
CA LYS A 93 6.61 18.41 14.08
C LYS A 93 8.08 18.01 14.23
N ALA A 94 8.42 17.15 15.19
CA ALA A 94 9.79 16.67 15.38
C ALA A 94 10.28 15.76 14.23
N ILE A 95 9.38 15.26 13.35
CA ILE A 95 9.78 14.48 12.18
C ILE A 95 10.45 15.32 11.07
N ALA A 96 10.44 16.65 11.16
CA ALA A 96 10.85 17.52 10.06
C ALA A 96 12.26 17.20 9.50
N ALA A 97 13.24 16.99 10.39
CA ALA A 97 14.59 16.63 9.96
C ALA A 97 14.68 15.25 9.31
N GLU A 98 13.90 14.28 9.79
CA GLU A 98 13.81 12.94 9.21
C GLU A 98 13.12 12.98 7.83
N LEU A 99 12.06 13.78 7.71
CA LEU A 99 11.35 14.02 6.46
C LEU A 99 12.24 14.68 5.41
N ASP A 100 13.03 15.69 5.80
CA ASP A 100 14.00 16.34 4.90
C ASP A 100 15.08 15.36 4.41
N ARG A 101 15.56 14.47 5.28
CA ARG A 101 16.49 13.40 4.87
C ARG A 101 15.83 12.41 3.91
N LEU A 102 14.59 11.97 4.20
CA LEU A 102 13.85 11.10 3.29
C LEU A 102 13.66 11.74 1.90
N ARG A 103 13.38 13.05 1.85
CA ARG A 103 13.16 13.81 0.60
C ARG A 103 14.38 13.88 -0.30
N GLN A 104 15.58 13.62 0.21
CA GLN A 104 16.78 13.50 -0.62
C GLN A 104 16.73 12.24 -1.52
N ASN A 105 15.89 11.26 -1.19
CA ASN A 105 15.66 10.10 -2.03
C ASN A 105 14.74 10.46 -3.21
N LYS A 106 15.29 10.46 -4.43
CA LYS A 106 14.59 10.85 -5.66
C LYS A 106 13.30 10.07 -5.95
N ILE A 107 13.18 8.84 -5.43
CA ILE A 107 12.00 7.99 -5.60
C ILE A 107 11.01 8.08 -4.43
N LEU A 108 11.24 8.91 -3.41
CA LEU A 108 10.26 9.10 -2.33
C LEU A 108 8.98 9.72 -2.89
N ARG A 109 7.83 9.10 -2.62
CA ARG A 109 6.51 9.57 -3.08
C ARG A 109 5.46 9.61 -1.98
N ALA A 110 5.60 8.75 -0.98
CA ALA A 110 4.74 8.74 0.18
C ALA A 110 5.52 8.31 1.42
N VAL A 111 4.86 8.38 2.57
CA VAL A 111 5.32 7.74 3.80
C VAL A 111 4.20 6.90 4.40
N ARG A 112 4.58 5.95 5.25
CA ARG A 112 3.65 5.13 6.01
C ARG A 112 4.07 5.05 7.47
N ARG A 113 3.07 4.97 8.33
CA ARG A 113 3.21 4.55 9.72
C ARG A 113 2.11 3.55 10.00
N LEU A 114 2.47 2.28 10.28
CA LEU A 114 1.47 1.26 10.53
C LEU A 114 0.60 1.59 11.75
N ILE A 115 -0.68 1.83 11.49
CA ILE A 115 -1.71 2.07 12.50
C ILE A 115 -2.30 0.73 12.98
N GLN A 116 -2.36 -0.28 12.10
CA GLN A 116 -2.89 -1.63 12.43
C GLN A 116 -2.23 -2.30 13.64
N ASN A 117 -0.95 -2.01 13.91
CA ASN A 117 -0.19 -2.65 14.99
C ASN A 117 -0.23 -1.84 16.30
N GLN A 118 -0.97 -0.72 16.34
CA GLN A 118 -1.00 0.18 17.48
C GLN A 118 -2.14 -0.18 18.44
N ALA A 119 -1.81 -0.31 19.72
CA ALA A 119 -2.76 -0.68 20.77
C ALA A 119 -3.78 0.43 21.07
N ASP A 120 -3.37 1.70 20.96
CA ASP A 120 -4.25 2.85 21.17
C ASP A 120 -5.21 3.01 19.98
N PRO A 121 -6.53 2.85 20.17
CA PRO A 121 -7.50 3.08 19.10
C PRO A 121 -7.44 4.50 18.54
N GLY A 122 -7.07 5.48 19.37
CA GLY A 122 -6.94 6.89 19.00
C GLY A 122 -5.62 7.27 18.36
N PHE A 123 -4.71 6.31 18.12
CA PHE A 123 -3.33 6.57 17.73
C PHE A 123 -3.17 7.59 16.59
N CYS A 124 -3.98 7.45 15.53
CA CYS A 124 -3.91 8.27 14.32
C CYS A 124 -4.71 9.58 14.37
N ILE A 125 -5.50 9.80 15.43
CA ILE A 125 -6.23 11.05 15.67
C ILE A 125 -5.60 11.90 16.78
N ARG A 126 -4.46 11.46 17.33
CA ARG A 126 -3.70 12.27 18.28
C ARG A 126 -3.21 13.56 17.61
N PRO A 127 -3.20 14.70 18.32
CA PRO A 127 -2.80 15.98 17.75
C PRO A 127 -1.42 15.94 17.07
N GLU A 128 -0.46 15.24 17.66
CA GLU A 128 0.89 15.10 17.12
C GLU A 128 0.89 14.34 15.80
N PHE A 129 0.09 13.27 15.69
CA PHE A 129 -0.03 12.52 14.44
C PHE A 129 -0.60 13.38 13.31
N ILE A 130 -1.66 14.16 13.62
CA ILE A 130 -2.28 15.10 12.68
C ILE A 130 -1.30 16.20 12.26
N ASP A 131 -0.51 16.74 13.20
CA ASP A 131 0.53 17.71 12.90
C ASP A 131 1.63 17.11 12.00
N GLY A 132 2.02 15.86 12.22
CA GLY A 132 2.94 15.12 11.35
C GLY A 132 2.39 14.97 9.93
N LEU A 133 1.12 14.58 9.78
CA LEU A 133 0.45 14.48 8.47
C LEU A 133 0.43 15.81 7.72
N ARG A 134 0.14 16.92 8.41
CA ARG A 134 0.08 18.25 7.79
C ARG A 134 1.42 18.72 7.22
N LEU A 135 2.54 18.23 7.75
CA LEU A 135 3.86 18.50 7.16
C LEU A 135 4.05 17.83 5.80
N LEU A 136 3.40 16.68 5.56
CA LEU A 136 3.54 15.95 4.30
C LEU A 136 2.95 16.72 3.11
N ALA A 137 1.81 17.40 3.33
CA ALA A 137 1.12 18.19 2.31
C ALA A 137 2.01 19.32 1.76
N GLN A 138 2.83 19.93 2.62
CA GLN A 138 3.75 21.02 2.25
C GLN A 138 4.86 20.56 1.27
N HIS A 139 5.05 19.26 1.14
CA HIS A 139 6.08 18.65 0.30
C HIS A 139 5.50 17.71 -0.76
N ASP A 140 4.18 17.74 -0.96
CA ASP A 140 3.44 16.84 -1.86
C ASP A 140 3.74 15.35 -1.60
N ILE A 141 4.00 14.98 -0.35
CA ILE A 141 4.22 13.59 0.07
C ILE A 141 2.87 13.00 0.46
N ALA A 142 2.51 11.86 -0.14
CA ALA A 142 1.28 11.17 0.22
C ALA A 142 1.44 10.35 1.51
N PHE A 143 0.33 9.92 2.10
CA PHE A 143 0.29 9.00 3.22
C PHE A 143 -0.46 7.72 2.84
N ASP A 144 0.21 6.57 3.00
CA ASP A 144 -0.40 5.26 2.84
C ASP A 144 -1.05 4.83 4.16
N ILE A 145 -2.35 4.58 4.14
CA ILE A 145 -3.15 4.22 5.31
C ILE A 145 -3.23 2.70 5.39
N CYS A 146 -2.53 2.10 6.36
CA CYS A 146 -2.61 0.67 6.64
C CYS A 146 -3.23 0.41 8.02
N VAL A 147 -4.45 -0.14 8.00
CA VAL A 147 -5.33 -0.33 9.15
C VAL A 147 -6.09 -1.66 9.04
N LEU A 148 -6.62 -2.12 10.18
CA LEU A 148 -7.66 -3.13 10.22
C LEU A 148 -9.04 -2.48 10.08
N HIS A 149 -10.01 -3.20 9.52
CA HIS A 149 -11.36 -2.66 9.24
C HIS A 149 -12.02 -2.00 10.47
N HIS A 150 -11.81 -2.52 11.68
CA HIS A 150 -12.40 -1.96 12.90
C HIS A 150 -11.81 -0.59 13.31
N GLN A 151 -10.68 -0.18 12.73
CA GLN A 151 -10.04 1.12 12.97
C GLN A 151 -10.54 2.23 12.02
N MET A 152 -11.33 1.88 11.00
CA MET A 152 -11.83 2.81 9.98
C MET A 152 -12.52 4.08 10.54
N PRO A 153 -13.30 4.03 11.65
CA PRO A 153 -13.89 5.25 12.21
C PRO A 153 -12.88 6.33 12.58
N ASN A 154 -11.69 5.97 13.06
CA ASN A 154 -10.66 6.95 13.41
C ASN A 154 -9.82 7.36 12.19
N VAL A 155 -9.72 6.50 11.16
CA VAL A 155 -9.16 6.88 9.86
C VAL A 155 -9.99 7.99 9.21
N ILE A 156 -11.32 7.86 9.21
CA ILE A 156 -12.22 8.85 8.63
C ILE A 156 -12.04 10.22 9.32
N LYS A 157 -11.94 10.24 10.65
CA LYS A 157 -11.64 11.46 11.43
C LYS A 157 -10.23 12.01 11.15
N MET A 158 -9.25 11.16 10.93
CA MET A 158 -7.89 11.58 10.59
C MET A 158 -7.87 12.27 9.22
N VAL A 159 -8.49 11.65 8.20
CA VAL A 159 -8.57 12.21 6.85
C VAL A 159 -9.33 13.54 6.83
N SER A 160 -10.44 13.66 7.56
CA SER A 160 -11.22 14.90 7.61
C SER A 160 -10.46 16.09 8.21
N GLN A 161 -9.44 15.83 9.04
CA GLN A 161 -8.57 16.86 9.64
C GLN A 161 -7.39 17.28 8.76
N CYS A 162 -7.17 16.58 7.64
CA CYS A 162 -6.04 16.72 6.74
C CYS A 162 -6.46 16.77 5.26
N PRO A 163 -7.36 17.69 4.85
CA PRO A 163 -7.90 17.73 3.48
C PRO A 163 -6.84 17.95 2.38
N ASP A 164 -5.70 18.58 2.73
CA ASP A 164 -4.61 18.87 1.79
C ASP A 164 -3.63 17.70 1.61
N VAL A 165 -3.75 16.64 2.42
CA VAL A 165 -2.89 15.45 2.33
C VAL A 165 -3.51 14.48 1.33
N ARG A 166 -2.69 13.93 0.42
CA ARG A 166 -3.12 12.85 -0.47
C ARG A 166 -2.98 11.52 0.26
N PHE A 167 -4.06 10.76 0.28
CA PHE A 167 -4.15 9.49 0.99
C PHE A 167 -4.39 8.33 0.03
N VAL A 168 -3.85 7.18 0.37
CA VAL A 168 -4.24 5.92 -0.26
C VAL A 168 -4.50 4.87 0.81
N LEU A 169 -5.67 4.25 0.77
CA LEU A 169 -6.02 3.15 1.65
C LEU A 169 -5.38 1.86 1.14
N ASP A 170 -4.49 1.28 1.93
CA ASP A 170 -3.88 -0.02 1.66
C ASP A 170 -4.91 -1.14 1.84
N HIS A 171 -4.78 -2.17 1.02
CA HIS A 171 -5.48 -3.45 1.16
C HIS A 171 -6.99 -3.36 1.33
N ILE A 172 -7.63 -2.44 0.61
CA ILE A 172 -9.06 -2.14 0.73
C ILE A 172 -9.55 -1.92 2.18
N GLY A 173 -8.66 -1.53 3.10
CA GLY A 173 -8.97 -1.36 4.53
C GLY A 173 -9.14 -2.66 5.31
N LYS A 174 -8.56 -3.76 4.82
CA LYS A 174 -8.50 -5.08 5.48
C LYS A 174 -9.82 -5.56 6.07
N PRO A 175 -10.86 -5.78 5.24
CA PRO A 175 -12.12 -6.37 5.70
C PRO A 175 -11.89 -7.73 6.37
N GLY A 176 -12.76 -8.11 7.30
CA GLY A 176 -12.70 -9.41 7.99
C GLY A 176 -13.18 -10.57 7.11
N ILE A 177 -12.54 -10.80 5.96
CA ILE A 177 -12.96 -11.77 4.92
C ILE A 177 -13.01 -13.19 5.49
N LYS A 178 -12.00 -13.58 6.28
CA LYS A 178 -11.97 -14.89 6.94
C LYS A 178 -13.23 -15.17 7.76
N ALA A 179 -13.79 -14.14 8.39
CA ALA A 179 -15.01 -14.23 9.19
C ALA A 179 -16.29 -13.90 8.39
N GLY A 180 -16.19 -13.65 7.08
CA GLY A 180 -17.32 -13.23 6.24
C GLY A 180 -17.89 -11.86 6.58
N ILE A 181 -17.11 -10.99 7.24
CA ILE A 181 -17.57 -9.68 7.69
C ILE A 181 -17.61 -8.73 6.49
N PHE A 182 -18.78 -8.21 6.15
CA PHE A 182 -18.98 -7.22 5.09
C PHE A 182 -19.36 -5.84 5.64
N ASP A 183 -20.25 -5.80 6.63
CA ASP A 183 -20.57 -4.60 7.41
C ASP A 183 -19.89 -4.66 8.78
N PRO A 184 -19.44 -3.53 9.37
CA PRO A 184 -19.63 -2.15 8.90
C PRO A 184 -18.59 -1.70 7.84
N TRP A 185 -17.64 -2.55 7.46
CA TRP A 185 -16.58 -2.21 6.50
C TRP A 185 -17.11 -1.55 5.22
N ARG A 186 -18.16 -2.13 4.61
CA ARG A 186 -18.80 -1.62 3.39
C ARG A 186 -19.23 -0.16 3.52
N GLN A 187 -19.91 0.17 4.63
CA GLN A 187 -20.42 1.51 4.90
C GLN A 187 -19.28 2.49 5.17
N GLN A 188 -18.31 2.08 5.97
CA GLN A 188 -17.17 2.92 6.34
C GLN A 188 -16.22 3.17 5.16
N LEU A 189 -16.08 2.18 4.25
CA LEU A 189 -15.35 2.36 3.01
C LEU A 189 -16.01 3.43 2.13
N LYS A 190 -17.35 3.43 2.05
CA LYS A 190 -18.12 4.44 1.32
C LYS A 190 -17.97 5.83 1.94
N GLU A 191 -18.00 5.92 3.27
CA GLU A 191 -17.77 7.17 3.98
C GLU A 191 -16.36 7.72 3.73
N LEU A 192 -15.33 6.86 3.79
CA LEU A 192 -13.96 7.25 3.48
C LEU A 192 -13.78 7.66 2.00
N ALA A 193 -14.44 6.97 1.07
CA ALA A 193 -14.36 7.29 -0.34
C ALA A 193 -15.05 8.61 -0.72
N ALA A 194 -15.90 9.17 0.16
CA ALA A 194 -16.49 10.50 -0.03
C ALA A 194 -15.44 11.62 0.02
N PHE A 195 -14.26 11.36 0.59
CA PHE A 195 -13.14 12.29 0.57
C PHE A 195 -12.40 12.21 -0.78
N PRO A 196 -12.35 13.29 -1.58
CA PRO A 196 -11.78 13.24 -2.94
C PRO A 196 -10.26 13.04 -2.95
N ASN A 197 -9.58 13.37 -1.85
CA ASN A 197 -8.14 13.19 -1.65
C ASN A 197 -7.75 11.75 -1.23
N VAL A 198 -8.70 10.81 -1.18
CA VAL A 198 -8.45 9.41 -0.83
C VAL A 198 -8.58 8.50 -2.06
N HIS A 199 -7.52 7.73 -2.30
CA HIS A 199 -7.46 6.61 -3.24
C HIS A 199 -7.48 5.27 -2.48
N CYS A 200 -7.60 4.16 -3.21
CA CYS A 200 -7.56 2.83 -2.62
C CYS A 200 -6.72 1.85 -3.44
N LYS A 201 -5.93 1.01 -2.78
CA LYS A 201 -5.24 -0.11 -3.41
C LYS A 201 -6.10 -1.36 -3.35
N ILE A 202 -6.23 -2.02 -4.50
CA ILE A 202 -6.70 -3.40 -4.60
C ILE A 202 -5.45 -4.29 -4.42
N SER A 203 -5.15 -4.61 -3.17
CA SER A 203 -3.98 -5.38 -2.73
C SER A 203 -4.31 -6.19 -1.47
N GLY A 204 -3.50 -7.19 -1.10
CA GLY A 204 -3.59 -7.90 0.19
C GLY A 204 -4.94 -8.52 0.54
N VAL A 205 -5.85 -8.73 -0.43
CA VAL A 205 -7.23 -9.17 -0.15
C VAL A 205 -7.25 -10.66 0.22
N SER A 206 -6.47 -11.49 -0.48
CA SER A 206 -6.39 -12.93 -0.20
C SER A 206 -5.80 -13.23 1.18
N THR A 207 -4.89 -12.39 1.68
CA THR A 207 -4.26 -12.53 3.00
C THR A 207 -5.17 -12.17 4.17
N GLU A 208 -6.31 -11.52 3.92
CA GLU A 208 -7.35 -11.28 4.94
C GLU A 208 -8.41 -12.41 4.98
N ALA A 209 -8.35 -13.34 4.01
CA ALA A 209 -9.17 -14.54 3.98
C ALA A 209 -8.48 -15.71 4.73
N ASP A 210 -9.08 -16.90 4.69
CA ASP A 210 -8.41 -18.10 5.18
C ASP A 210 -7.30 -18.51 4.20
N HIS A 211 -6.04 -18.30 4.59
CA HIS A 211 -4.83 -18.50 3.76
C HIS A 211 -4.76 -19.84 3.00
N LYS A 212 -5.47 -20.88 3.46
CA LYS A 212 -5.44 -22.22 2.87
C LYS A 212 -6.67 -22.53 2.00
N ASN A 213 -7.82 -21.93 2.31
CA ASN A 213 -9.11 -22.39 1.78
C ASN A 213 -9.96 -21.30 1.13
N TRP A 214 -9.44 -20.09 0.97
CA TRP A 214 -10.15 -19.02 0.28
C TRP A 214 -10.42 -19.39 -1.20
N THR A 215 -11.46 -18.80 -1.78
CA THR A 215 -11.77 -18.91 -3.22
C THR A 215 -11.84 -17.52 -3.84
N ARG A 216 -11.55 -17.39 -5.14
CA ARG A 216 -11.63 -16.07 -5.82
C ARG A 216 -13.06 -15.50 -5.77
N GLU A 217 -14.08 -16.35 -5.76
CA GLU A 217 -15.49 -15.98 -5.62
C GLU A 217 -15.79 -15.36 -4.25
N GLN A 218 -15.09 -15.79 -3.18
CA GLN A 218 -15.19 -15.17 -1.86
C GLN A 218 -14.61 -13.75 -1.84
N LEU A 219 -13.56 -13.49 -2.62
CA LEU A 219 -12.88 -12.18 -2.65
C LEU A 219 -13.63 -11.17 -3.52
N LYS A 220 -14.31 -11.63 -4.58
CA LYS A 220 -14.97 -10.78 -5.58
C LYS A 220 -15.90 -9.71 -4.99
N PRO A 221 -16.80 -9.99 -4.02
CA PRO A 221 -17.71 -8.98 -3.48
C PRO A 221 -16.98 -7.79 -2.82
N TYR A 222 -15.83 -8.05 -2.19
CA TYR A 222 -15.02 -7.01 -1.55
C TYR A 222 -14.30 -6.14 -2.59
N ILE A 223 -13.70 -6.77 -3.60
CA ILE A 223 -13.02 -6.06 -4.69
C ILE A 223 -14.02 -5.23 -5.49
N ALA A 224 -15.15 -5.83 -5.89
CA ALA A 224 -16.20 -5.16 -6.64
C ALA A 224 -16.77 -3.96 -5.87
N HIS A 225 -17.08 -4.13 -4.58
CA HIS A 225 -17.58 -3.02 -3.75
C HIS A 225 -16.57 -1.87 -3.65
N THR A 226 -15.26 -2.16 -3.53
CA THR A 226 -14.22 -1.12 -3.56
C THR A 226 -14.21 -0.35 -4.88
N ILE A 227 -14.30 -1.06 -6.01
CA ILE A 227 -14.34 -0.45 -7.34
C ILE A 227 -15.58 0.44 -7.50
N ASP A 228 -16.76 -0.07 -7.16
CA ASP A 228 -18.03 0.67 -7.23
C ASP A 228 -18.02 1.91 -6.32
N THR A 229 -17.32 1.83 -5.20
CA THR A 229 -17.27 2.89 -4.19
C THR A 229 -16.31 4.02 -4.56
N PHE A 230 -15.09 3.69 -5.00
CA PHE A 230 -14.07 4.69 -5.34
C PHE A 230 -14.16 5.17 -6.79
N GLY A 231 -14.65 4.32 -7.68
CA GLY A 231 -14.58 4.48 -9.13
C GLY A 231 -13.20 4.16 -9.69
N PHE A 232 -13.14 3.88 -11.00
CA PHE A 232 -11.90 3.52 -11.70
C PHE A 232 -10.83 4.61 -11.69
N ASP A 233 -11.15 5.87 -11.35
CA ASP A 233 -10.17 6.96 -11.28
C ASP A 233 -9.37 7.02 -9.96
N ARG A 234 -9.82 6.30 -8.93
CA ARG A 234 -9.22 6.36 -7.57
C ARG A 234 -8.82 5.01 -7.00
N ILE A 235 -8.85 3.96 -7.81
CA ILE A 235 -8.33 2.63 -7.45
C ILE A 235 -7.01 2.34 -8.15
N MET A 236 -6.12 1.56 -7.54
CA MET A 236 -4.91 1.08 -8.19
C MET A 236 -4.57 -0.34 -7.76
N PHE A 237 -3.97 -1.12 -8.65
CA PHE A 237 -3.50 -2.46 -8.35
C PHE A 237 -2.27 -2.42 -7.43
N GLY A 238 -2.24 -3.32 -6.45
CA GLY A 238 -1.02 -3.61 -5.67
C GLY A 238 -0.89 -5.10 -5.42
N GLY A 239 0.32 -5.63 -5.56
CA GLY A 239 0.60 -7.04 -5.43
C GLY A 239 0.69 -7.54 -3.99
N ASP A 240 1.14 -6.68 -3.07
CA ASP A 240 1.47 -7.05 -1.69
C ASP A 240 2.55 -8.16 -1.60
N TRP A 241 3.35 -8.32 -2.65
CA TRP A 241 4.44 -9.30 -2.65
C TRP A 241 5.57 -8.82 -1.72
N HIS A 242 6.23 -9.67 -0.93
CA HIS A 242 6.09 -11.12 -0.82
C HIS A 242 5.10 -11.60 0.26
N VAL A 243 4.39 -10.69 0.94
CA VAL A 243 3.36 -11.05 1.95
C VAL A 243 2.23 -11.86 1.32
N LEU A 244 1.86 -11.54 0.08
CA LEU A 244 0.92 -12.29 -0.76
C LEU A 244 1.18 -13.80 -0.76
N GLU A 245 2.43 -14.24 -0.64
CA GLU A 245 2.80 -15.65 -0.68
C GLU A 245 2.23 -16.48 0.49
N LEU A 246 1.75 -15.82 1.55
CA LEU A 246 1.00 -16.51 2.61
C LEU A 246 -0.31 -17.11 2.09
N ALA A 247 -0.87 -16.52 1.04
CA ALA A 247 -2.21 -16.84 0.56
C ALA A 247 -2.29 -17.00 -0.97
N GLY A 248 -1.19 -17.07 -1.73
CA GLY A 248 -1.27 -17.29 -3.17
C GLY A 248 0.02 -16.97 -3.92
N THR A 249 -0.05 -16.96 -5.25
CA THR A 249 1.06 -16.53 -6.10
C THR A 249 0.78 -15.18 -6.75
N TYR A 250 1.83 -14.50 -7.20
CA TYR A 250 1.68 -13.20 -7.86
C TYR A 250 0.83 -13.26 -9.14
N PRO A 251 1.06 -14.20 -10.08
CA PRO A 251 0.21 -14.32 -11.27
C PRO A 251 -1.25 -14.62 -10.94
N ASP A 252 -1.51 -15.50 -9.95
CA ASP A 252 -2.88 -15.82 -9.53
C ASP A 252 -3.60 -14.56 -9.01
N TRP A 253 -2.92 -13.73 -8.22
CA TRP A 253 -3.49 -12.49 -7.73
C TRP A 253 -3.82 -11.51 -8.86
N VAL A 254 -2.91 -11.35 -9.84
CA VAL A 254 -3.15 -10.52 -11.03
C VAL A 254 -4.35 -11.03 -11.82
N ASP A 255 -4.45 -12.35 -12.00
CA ASP A 255 -5.58 -12.98 -12.71
C ASP A 255 -6.91 -12.79 -11.98
N ILE A 256 -6.93 -12.91 -10.65
CA ILE A 256 -8.12 -12.66 -9.83
C ILE A 256 -8.61 -11.23 -10.01
N VAL A 257 -7.73 -10.23 -9.92
CA VAL A 257 -8.12 -8.83 -10.08
C VAL A 257 -8.64 -8.58 -11.49
N ASP A 258 -7.98 -9.12 -12.53
CA ASP A 258 -8.41 -8.96 -13.93
C ASP A 258 -9.75 -9.66 -14.22
N TRP A 259 -9.98 -10.83 -13.61
CA TRP A 259 -11.27 -11.53 -13.69
C TRP A 259 -12.40 -10.74 -13.05
N VAL A 260 -12.18 -10.07 -11.91
CA VAL A 260 -13.20 -9.22 -11.29
C VAL A 260 -13.61 -8.07 -12.22
N VAL A 261 -12.68 -7.56 -13.03
CA VAL A 261 -12.92 -6.45 -13.97
C VAL A 261 -13.04 -6.90 -15.43
N GLU A 262 -13.39 -8.16 -15.70
CA GLU A 262 -13.47 -8.69 -17.07
C GLU A 262 -14.39 -7.85 -17.99
N GLY A 263 -15.49 -7.33 -17.44
CA GLY A 263 -16.44 -6.48 -18.16
C GLY A 263 -16.08 -4.99 -18.24
N ALA A 264 -14.96 -4.56 -17.65
CA ALA A 264 -14.51 -3.17 -17.70
C ALA A 264 -13.88 -2.85 -19.05
N SER A 265 -13.98 -1.59 -19.46
CA SER A 265 -13.33 -1.08 -20.67
C SER A 265 -11.80 -1.16 -20.58
N ALA A 266 -11.12 -1.12 -21.75
CA ALA A 266 -9.66 -1.09 -21.79
C ALA A 266 -9.07 0.09 -21.00
N ASP A 267 -9.72 1.26 -21.07
CA ASP A 267 -9.31 2.46 -20.32
C ASP A 267 -9.45 2.27 -18.81
N GLU A 268 -10.55 1.68 -18.34
CA GLU A 268 -10.75 1.37 -16.92
C GLU A 268 -9.72 0.37 -16.40
N LYS A 269 -9.44 -0.70 -17.17
CA LYS A 269 -8.36 -1.65 -16.84
C LYS A 269 -7.01 -0.96 -16.77
N ARG A 270 -6.69 -0.07 -17.71
CA ARG A 270 -5.44 0.70 -17.70
C ARG A 270 -5.35 1.64 -16.50
N LYS A 271 -6.43 2.31 -16.10
CA LYS A 271 -6.47 3.12 -14.89
C LYS A 271 -6.13 2.30 -13.65
N LEU A 272 -6.79 1.14 -13.46
CA LEU A 272 -6.58 0.24 -12.33
C LEU A 272 -5.16 -0.33 -12.31
N PHE A 273 -4.70 -0.93 -13.40
CA PHE A 273 -3.44 -1.68 -13.42
C PHE A 273 -2.19 -0.82 -13.67
N ARG A 274 -2.34 0.47 -14.01
CA ARG A 274 -1.19 1.28 -14.46
C ARG A 274 -1.33 2.76 -14.13
N ASP A 275 -2.26 3.44 -14.78
CA ASP A 275 -2.19 4.90 -14.93
C ASP A 275 -2.48 5.65 -13.61
N ASN A 276 -3.32 5.09 -12.73
CA ASN A 276 -3.60 5.73 -11.45
C ASN A 276 -2.42 5.67 -10.49
N ALA A 277 -1.67 4.56 -10.45
CA ALA A 277 -0.46 4.45 -9.63
C ALA A 277 0.61 5.44 -10.11
N ILE A 278 0.79 5.56 -11.43
CA ILE A 278 1.68 6.54 -12.05
C ILE A 278 1.30 7.97 -11.66
N ARG A 279 0.01 8.33 -11.79
CA ARG A 279 -0.48 9.68 -11.47
C ARG A 279 -0.38 9.97 -9.97
N PHE A 280 -0.83 9.05 -9.13
CA PHE A 280 -0.85 9.23 -7.67
C PHE A 280 0.58 9.30 -7.09
N TYR A 281 1.47 8.39 -7.47
CA TYR A 281 2.85 8.41 -7.00
C TYR A 281 3.79 9.19 -7.91
N ARG A 282 3.31 9.97 -8.89
CA ARG A 282 4.15 10.78 -9.79
C ARG A 282 5.37 10.02 -10.32
N LEU A 283 5.13 8.82 -10.87
CA LEU A 283 6.20 7.90 -11.28
C LEU A 283 6.85 8.29 -12.63
N ASP A 284 6.24 9.23 -13.35
CA ASP A 284 6.73 9.76 -14.64
C ASP A 284 7.53 11.07 -14.50
N GLN A 285 7.63 11.66 -13.31
CA GLN A 285 8.36 12.91 -13.14
C GLN A 285 9.87 12.65 -13.31
N PRO A 286 10.54 13.34 -14.26
CA PRO A 286 11.99 13.21 -14.43
C PRO A 286 12.71 13.68 -13.16
N GLU A 287 13.89 13.09 -12.93
CA GLU A 287 14.80 13.43 -11.84
C GLU A 287 15.20 14.92 -11.80
#